data_AF-Q9NCF3-F1
#
_entry.id   AF-Q9NCF3-F1
#
_cell.length_a   1.000
_cell.length_b   1.000
_cell.length_c   1.000
_cell.angle_alpha   90.00
_cell.angle_beta   90.00
_cell.angle_gamma   90.00
#
_symmetry.space_group_name_H-M   'P 1'
#
loop_
_entity.id
_entity.type
_entity.pdbx_description
1 polymer ?
#
loop_
_entity_poly.entity_id
_entity_poly.type
_entity_poly.pdbx_seq_one_letter_code
_entity_poly.pdbx_strand_id
1 'polypeptide(L)'
;NDKGQNGEDLTGGYYDAGDFVKFGFPMAYTATVLAWGIISHESGYNKANALTDARKAVKWATDYFLKCHISANEFYGQVGQGQADHNYWGRPEDMTMDRPAYKIDTSHPGSDLAAETAAALAAAYLVFKNSDASYANNLLTHAKQLFSFGDQYRAKYSDSITDAANFYSSYNYQDELVWGATWLYKATGDQSYLTRAEQLYEEFGLGAGCGFGWDQKNSGADVLLAELTGKQTYKDTVQGFCDYMLYTQQKTPKGLVFVSEWGSLRSAA
;
A
#
# COMPACT_ATOMS: atom_id res chain seq x y z
N ASN A 1 12.79 14.01 15.13
CA ASN A 1 13.79 13.00 15.55
C ASN A 1 13.15 11.62 15.58
N ASP A 2 12.52 11.23 14.47
CA ASP A 2 11.82 9.94 14.38
C ASP A 2 12.85 8.81 14.39
N LYS A 3 12.73 7.89 15.34
CA LYS A 3 13.70 6.81 15.56
C LYS A 3 13.03 5.53 16.02
N GLY A 4 13.61 4.40 15.64
CA GLY A 4 13.19 3.09 16.11
C GLY A 4 13.55 2.85 17.58
N GLN A 5 13.09 1.71 18.10
CA GLN A 5 13.25 1.30 19.49
C GLN A 5 14.73 1.12 19.88
N ASN A 6 15.63 0.90 18.92
CA ASN A 6 17.09 0.80 19.14
C ASN A 6 17.86 1.98 18.51
N GLY A 7 17.19 3.07 18.17
CA GLY A 7 17.82 4.27 17.60
C GLY A 7 18.02 4.23 16.08
N GLU A 8 17.36 3.31 15.37
CA GLU A 8 17.32 3.27 13.91
C GLU A 8 16.74 4.59 13.36
N ASP A 9 17.31 5.14 12.29
CA ASP A 9 16.79 6.36 11.67
C ASP A 9 15.45 6.07 10.98
N LEU A 10 14.36 6.66 11.47
CA LEU A 10 13.04 6.57 10.85
C LEU A 10 12.56 7.93 10.33
N THR A 11 13.46 8.87 10.03
CA THR A 11 13.10 10.16 9.43
C THR A 11 12.69 10.05 7.96
N GLY A 12 11.82 10.96 7.50
CA GLY A 12 11.23 10.94 6.16
C GLY A 12 9.81 10.38 6.16
N GLY A 13 9.35 9.96 4.98
CA GLY A 13 7.97 9.50 4.79
C GLY A 13 6.97 10.64 4.78
N TYR A 14 5.69 10.29 4.62
CA TYR A 14 4.59 11.26 4.60
C TYR A 14 3.86 11.29 5.94
N TYR A 15 3.43 12.48 6.36
CA TYR A 15 2.33 12.57 7.31
C TYR A 15 1.04 12.15 6.61
N ASP A 16 0.14 11.52 7.36
CA ASP A 16 -1.01 10.83 6.79
C ASP A 16 -2.08 11.78 6.23
N ALA A 17 -2.54 12.73 7.05
CA ALA A 17 -3.63 13.62 6.67
C ALA A 17 -3.39 15.07 7.11
N GLY A 18 -4.21 15.60 8.02
CA GLY A 18 -4.01 16.89 8.67
C GLY A 18 -3.22 16.80 9.98
N ASP A 19 -2.81 15.58 10.35
CA ASP A 19 -2.01 15.24 11.52
C ASP A 19 -0.54 15.06 11.15
N PHE A 20 0.28 14.62 12.12
CA PHE A 20 1.70 14.34 11.95
C PHE A 20 2.09 12.90 12.29
N VAL A 21 1.10 12.00 12.38
CA VAL A 21 1.37 10.56 12.47
C VAL A 21 1.79 10.06 11.09
N LYS A 22 2.74 9.12 11.10
CA LYS A 22 3.14 8.37 9.91
C LYS A 22 2.50 7.00 9.96
N PHE A 23 1.27 6.88 9.45
CA PHE A 23 0.59 5.59 9.33
C PHE A 23 1.12 4.84 8.10
N GLY A 24 1.81 3.73 8.32
CA GLY A 24 2.50 2.98 7.27
C GLY A 24 1.54 2.34 6.27
N PHE A 25 0.39 1.83 6.72
CA PHE A 25 -0.55 1.12 5.86
C PHE A 25 -1.15 1.99 4.73
N PRO A 26 -1.81 3.14 5.02
CA PRO A 26 -2.28 4.05 3.98
C PRO A 26 -1.15 4.71 3.19
N MET A 27 0.04 4.93 3.79
CA MET A 27 1.20 5.45 3.08
C MET A 27 1.71 4.46 2.03
N ALA A 28 1.77 3.17 2.37
CA ALA A 28 2.18 2.11 1.45
C ALA A 28 1.19 2.00 0.29
N TYR A 29 -0.11 1.98 0.58
CA TYR A 29 -1.17 2.04 -0.44
C TYR A 29 -0.99 3.23 -1.39
N THR A 30 -0.76 4.42 -0.84
CA THR A 30 -0.53 5.65 -1.63
C THR A 30 0.68 5.49 -2.55
N ALA A 31 1.79 4.97 -2.05
CA ALA A 31 2.99 4.73 -2.84
C ALA A 31 2.76 3.71 -3.97
N THR A 32 2.03 2.62 -3.69
CA THR A 32 1.65 1.63 -4.70
C THR A 32 0.81 2.24 -5.81
N VAL A 33 -0.23 3.01 -5.47
CA VAL A 33 -1.14 3.63 -6.45
C VAL A 33 -0.44 4.71 -7.28
N LEU A 34 0.41 5.54 -6.66
CA LEU A 34 1.21 6.52 -7.40
C LEU A 34 2.16 5.83 -8.38
N ALA A 35 2.86 4.77 -7.94
CA ALA A 35 3.73 4.00 -8.81
C ALA A 35 2.95 3.32 -9.94
N TRP A 36 1.79 2.75 -9.66
CA TRP A 36 0.92 2.15 -10.67
C TRP A 36 0.48 3.18 -11.72
N GLY A 37 0.08 4.37 -11.30
CA GLY A 37 -0.27 5.46 -12.21
C GLY A 37 0.90 5.86 -13.12
N ILE A 38 2.12 5.96 -12.58
CA ILE A 38 3.32 6.25 -13.39
C ILE A 38 3.56 5.15 -14.42
N ILE A 39 3.47 3.87 -14.02
CA ILE A 39 3.70 2.72 -14.93
C ILE A 39 2.66 2.70 -16.05
N SER A 40 1.38 2.85 -15.72
CA SER A 40 0.27 2.74 -16.67
C SER A 40 0.13 3.97 -17.56
N HIS A 41 0.53 5.15 -17.06
CA HIS A 41 0.25 6.44 -17.70
C HIS A 41 1.47 7.37 -17.77
N GLU A 42 2.68 6.83 -17.93
CA GLU A 42 3.93 7.62 -17.98
C GLU A 42 3.87 8.75 -19.02
N SER A 43 3.21 8.52 -20.15
CA SER A 43 3.03 9.53 -21.20
C SER A 43 2.26 10.78 -20.71
N GLY A 44 1.33 10.62 -19.77
CA GLY A 44 0.61 11.72 -19.13
C GLY A 44 1.55 12.57 -18.28
N TYR A 45 2.37 11.93 -17.44
CA TYR A 45 3.39 12.60 -16.62
C TYR A 45 4.43 13.33 -17.47
N ASN A 46 4.87 12.73 -18.58
CA ASN A 46 5.80 13.36 -19.52
C ASN A 46 5.18 14.60 -20.19
N LYS A 47 3.93 14.49 -20.68
CA LYS A 47 3.22 15.64 -21.28
C LYS A 47 3.00 16.78 -20.29
N ALA A 48 2.80 16.47 -19.01
CA ALA A 48 2.68 17.45 -17.94
C ALA A 48 4.03 17.98 -17.43
N ASN A 49 5.16 17.50 -17.97
CA ASN A 49 6.51 17.80 -17.46
C ASN A 49 6.68 17.50 -15.95
N ALA A 50 6.00 16.46 -15.47
CA ALA A 50 5.89 16.12 -14.05
C ALA A 50 6.49 14.74 -13.72
N LEU A 51 7.05 14.00 -14.68
CA LEU A 51 7.58 12.65 -14.44
C LEU A 51 8.68 12.64 -13.37
N THR A 52 9.57 13.63 -13.38
CA THR A 52 10.63 13.75 -12.37
C THR A 52 10.06 13.94 -10.97
N ASP A 53 9.03 14.78 -10.82
CA ASP A 53 8.43 15.06 -9.52
C ASP A 53 7.53 13.91 -9.05
N ALA A 54 6.83 13.24 -9.96
CA ALA A 54 6.09 12.01 -9.66
C ALA A 54 7.01 10.90 -9.15
N ARG A 55 8.19 10.73 -9.77
CA ARG A 55 9.23 9.82 -9.27
C ARG A 55 9.70 10.22 -7.87
N LYS A 56 9.94 11.51 -7.61
CA LYS A 56 10.31 11.97 -6.25
C LYS A 56 9.21 11.65 -5.23
N ALA A 57 7.94 11.78 -5.59
CA ALA A 57 6.82 11.48 -4.70
C ALA A 57 6.81 10.00 -4.28
N VAL A 58 6.97 9.08 -5.22
CA VAL A 58 7.12 7.64 -4.91
C VAL A 58 8.38 7.40 -4.07
N LYS A 59 9.51 7.98 -4.48
CA LYS A 59 10.80 7.80 -3.80
C LYS A 59 10.76 8.26 -2.34
N TRP A 60 10.01 9.31 -2.02
CA TRP A 60 9.89 9.84 -0.66
C TRP A 60 9.28 8.83 0.31
N ALA A 61 8.26 8.08 -0.14
CA ALA A 61 7.67 6.99 0.62
C ALA A 61 8.61 5.78 0.68
N THR A 62 9.19 5.36 -0.46
CA THR A 62 10.00 4.15 -0.50
C THR A 62 11.35 4.28 0.20
N ASP A 63 11.98 5.47 0.20
CA ASP A 63 13.16 5.73 1.04
C ASP A 63 12.84 5.54 2.53
N TYR A 64 11.65 5.93 2.97
CA TYR A 64 11.20 5.71 4.33
C TYR A 64 10.91 4.24 4.62
N PHE A 65 10.25 3.51 3.71
CA PHE A 65 10.02 2.07 3.89
C PHE A 65 11.32 1.25 3.97
N LEU A 66 12.34 1.64 3.18
CA LEU A 66 13.67 1.02 3.25
C LEU A 66 14.32 1.22 4.64
N LYS A 67 14.10 2.38 5.28
CA LYS A 67 14.53 2.63 6.66
C LYS A 67 13.72 1.83 7.69
N CYS A 68 12.42 1.70 7.48
CA CYS A 68 11.53 0.97 8.39
C CYS A 68 11.74 -0.55 8.38
N HIS A 69 12.22 -1.11 7.27
CA HIS A 69 12.52 -2.53 7.14
C HIS A 69 13.93 -2.84 7.66
N ILE A 70 14.03 -3.00 8.98
CA ILE A 70 15.31 -3.12 9.70
C ILE A 70 15.90 -4.53 9.69
N SER A 71 15.07 -5.55 9.51
CA SER A 71 15.46 -6.95 9.35
C SER A 71 14.42 -7.69 8.51
N ALA A 72 14.76 -8.87 7.99
CA ALA A 72 13.90 -9.58 7.03
C ALA A 72 12.47 -9.86 7.50
N ASN A 73 12.22 -9.89 8.81
CA ASN A 73 10.90 -10.11 9.42
C ASN A 73 10.57 -9.05 10.48
N GLU A 74 11.11 -7.83 10.35
CA GLU A 74 10.78 -6.70 11.24
C GLU A 74 10.57 -5.42 10.44
N PHE A 75 9.42 -4.78 10.65
CA PHE A 75 9.03 -3.59 9.91
C PHE A 75 8.33 -2.56 10.79
N TYR A 76 8.86 -1.33 10.84
CA TYR A 76 8.19 -0.22 11.53
C TYR A 76 7.00 0.28 10.70
N GLY A 77 5.80 0.10 11.25
CA GLY A 77 4.54 0.46 10.62
C GLY A 77 4.00 1.82 11.02
N GLN A 78 4.51 2.42 12.10
CA GLN A 78 3.98 3.69 12.58
C GLN A 78 5.02 4.49 13.36
N VAL A 79 5.04 5.81 13.16
CA VAL A 79 5.75 6.76 14.02
C VAL A 79 4.84 7.90 14.45
N GLY A 80 4.79 8.17 15.75
CA GLY A 80 3.81 9.03 16.39
C GLY A 80 2.65 8.20 16.97
N GLN A 81 2.17 8.58 18.14
CA GLN A 81 0.96 8.00 18.74
C GLN A 81 -0.23 8.88 18.38
N GLY A 82 -1.31 8.29 17.86
CA GLY A 82 -2.44 9.04 17.31
C GLY A 82 -3.02 10.07 18.27
N GLN A 83 -3.32 9.69 19.50
CA GLN A 83 -3.94 10.64 20.45
C GLN A 83 -3.00 11.79 20.85
N ALA A 84 -1.73 11.53 21.15
CA ALA A 84 -0.77 12.56 21.51
C ALA A 84 -0.51 13.54 20.36
N ASP A 85 -0.45 13.01 19.13
CA ASP A 85 -0.28 13.80 17.92
C ASP A 85 -1.51 14.68 17.65
N HIS A 86 -2.71 14.10 17.69
CA HIS A 86 -3.98 14.80 17.44
C HIS A 86 -4.37 15.81 18.52
N ASN A 87 -3.81 15.69 19.73
CA ASN A 87 -3.96 16.68 20.79
C ASN A 87 -3.14 17.96 20.55
N TYR A 88 -2.25 17.96 19.55
CA TYR A 88 -1.43 19.11 19.18
C TYR A 88 -1.91 19.72 17.86
N TRP A 89 -2.09 21.04 17.86
CA TRP A 89 -2.42 21.81 16.66
C TRP A 89 -1.37 22.89 16.43
N GLY A 90 -0.55 22.73 15.40
CA GLY A 90 0.54 23.65 15.11
C GLY A 90 1.33 23.21 13.90
N ARG A 91 2.55 23.73 13.75
CA ARG A 91 3.45 23.31 12.67
C ARG A 91 4.22 22.05 13.11
N PRO A 92 4.55 21.13 12.19
CA PRO A 92 5.27 19.90 12.53
C PRO A 92 6.66 20.17 13.14
N GLU A 93 7.35 21.23 12.72
CA GLU A 93 8.66 21.61 13.24
C GLU A 93 8.64 22.07 14.71
N ASP A 94 7.46 22.42 15.23
CA ASP A 94 7.26 22.90 16.60
C ASP A 94 6.78 21.78 17.55
N MET A 95 6.64 20.53 17.07
CA MET A 95 6.24 19.38 17.89
C MET A 95 7.27 19.08 18.99
N THR A 96 6.79 18.94 20.23
CA THR A 96 7.63 18.59 21.40
C THR A 96 7.19 17.32 22.12
N MET A 97 6.07 16.71 21.73
CA MET A 97 5.61 15.45 22.32
C MET A 97 6.47 14.27 21.87
N ASP A 98 6.44 13.18 22.64
CA ASP A 98 7.06 11.93 22.23
C ASP A 98 6.39 11.36 20.98
N ARG A 99 7.22 10.88 20.04
CA ARG A 99 6.78 10.25 18.80
C ARG A 99 7.24 8.79 18.77
N PRO A 100 6.56 7.88 19.49
CA PRO A 100 6.95 6.48 19.58
C PRO A 100 6.91 5.79 18.21
N ALA A 101 7.76 4.80 18.02
CA ALA A 101 7.79 3.96 16.83
C ALA A 101 7.28 2.56 17.14
N TYR A 102 6.33 2.09 16.33
CA TYR A 102 5.69 0.79 16.46
C TYR A 102 6.04 -0.09 15.26
N LYS A 103 6.28 -1.37 15.52
CA LYS A 103 6.68 -2.34 14.50
C LYS A 103 5.84 -3.60 14.55
N ILE A 104 5.83 -4.30 13.42
CA ILE A 104 5.42 -5.69 13.31
C ILE A 104 6.67 -6.57 13.25
N ASP A 105 6.56 -7.78 13.79
CA ASP A 105 7.62 -8.80 13.81
C ASP A 105 7.02 -10.22 13.82
N THR A 106 7.84 -11.25 13.98
CA THR A 106 7.37 -12.65 13.96
C THR A 106 6.45 -13.01 15.14
N SER A 107 6.50 -12.26 16.24
CA SER A 107 5.63 -12.42 17.41
C SER A 107 4.40 -11.50 17.38
N HIS A 108 4.49 -10.39 16.64
CA HIS A 108 3.43 -9.41 16.42
C HIS A 108 3.27 -9.17 14.90
N PRO A 109 2.65 -10.09 14.15
CA PRO A 109 2.62 -10.03 12.69
C PRO A 109 1.70 -8.94 12.14
N GLY A 110 1.84 -8.66 10.84
CA GLY A 110 0.97 -7.75 10.10
C GLY A 110 1.10 -7.96 8.60
N SER A 111 0.36 -8.94 8.08
CA SER A 111 0.40 -9.37 6.68
C SER A 111 -0.03 -8.28 5.71
N ASP A 112 -1.08 -7.56 6.07
CA ASP A 112 -1.63 -6.43 5.33
C ASP A 112 -0.58 -5.32 5.13
N LEU A 113 -0.03 -4.80 6.22
CA LEU A 113 1.00 -3.77 6.20
C LEU A 113 2.26 -4.23 5.44
N ALA A 114 2.73 -5.46 5.71
CA ALA A 114 3.91 -6.00 5.06
C ALA A 114 3.70 -6.20 3.55
N ALA A 115 2.55 -6.74 3.14
CA ALA A 115 2.26 -7.04 1.74
C ALA A 115 1.90 -5.80 0.91
N GLU A 116 1.21 -4.80 1.47
CA GLU A 116 1.02 -3.50 0.79
C GLU A 116 2.36 -2.78 0.63
N THR A 117 3.23 -2.82 1.64
CA THR A 117 4.58 -2.24 1.52
C THR A 117 5.42 -3.00 0.49
N ALA A 118 5.29 -4.33 0.42
CA ALA A 118 5.92 -5.12 -0.61
C ALA A 118 5.40 -4.76 -2.02
N ALA A 119 4.09 -4.56 -2.17
CA ALA A 119 3.47 -4.08 -3.40
C ALA A 119 4.04 -2.71 -3.82
N ALA A 120 4.12 -1.76 -2.88
CA ALA A 120 4.68 -0.43 -3.11
C ALA A 120 6.12 -0.48 -3.61
N LEU A 121 6.97 -1.28 -2.96
CA LEU A 121 8.37 -1.44 -3.32
C LEU A 121 8.56 -2.17 -4.66
N ALA A 122 7.73 -3.19 -4.95
CA ALA A 122 7.75 -3.91 -6.22
C ALA A 122 7.26 -3.02 -7.39
N ALA A 123 6.22 -2.23 -7.18
CA ALA A 123 5.76 -1.23 -8.15
C ALA A 123 6.83 -0.15 -8.37
N ALA A 124 7.44 0.37 -7.31
CA ALA A 124 8.51 1.35 -7.40
C ALA A 124 9.75 0.80 -8.13
N TYR A 125 10.11 -0.48 -7.95
CA TYR A 125 11.16 -1.12 -8.76
C TYR A 125 10.89 -0.93 -10.27
N LEU A 126 9.66 -1.13 -10.73
CA LEU A 126 9.29 -0.94 -12.14
C LEU A 126 9.40 0.52 -12.60
N VAL A 127 9.11 1.48 -11.72
CA VAL A 127 9.26 2.92 -11.98
C VAL A 127 10.73 3.31 -12.17
N PHE A 128 11.63 2.71 -11.39
CA PHE A 128 13.05 3.12 -11.34
C PHE A 128 14.02 2.24 -12.12
N LYS A 129 13.67 1.00 -12.51
CA LYS A 129 14.61 0.01 -13.07
C LYS A 129 15.47 0.50 -14.24
N ASN A 130 14.94 1.42 -15.06
CA ASN A 130 15.64 1.97 -16.23
C ASN A 130 16.42 3.27 -15.92
N SER A 131 16.05 3.99 -14.87
CA SER A 131 16.65 5.29 -14.51
C SER A 131 17.65 5.21 -13.34
N ASP A 132 17.45 4.24 -12.44
CA ASP A 132 18.29 4.00 -11.27
C ASP A 132 18.20 2.51 -10.89
N ALA A 133 18.97 1.68 -11.60
CA ALA A 133 18.94 0.23 -11.42
C ALA A 133 19.43 -0.21 -10.03
N SER A 134 20.36 0.54 -9.42
CA SER A 134 20.88 0.23 -8.08
C SER A 134 19.78 0.42 -7.03
N TYR A 135 19.08 1.55 -7.07
CA TYR A 135 17.95 1.80 -6.18
C TYR A 135 16.83 0.79 -6.41
N ALA A 136 16.46 0.54 -7.67
CA ALA A 136 15.43 -0.42 -8.03
C ALA A 136 15.73 -1.82 -7.46
N ASN A 137 16.95 -2.34 -7.63
CA ASN A 137 17.31 -3.65 -7.10
C ASN A 137 17.26 -3.72 -5.57
N ASN A 138 17.57 -2.62 -4.89
CA ASN A 138 17.40 -2.52 -3.44
C ASN A 138 15.92 -2.60 -3.03
N LEU A 139 15.05 -1.84 -3.72
CA LEU A 139 13.60 -1.90 -3.53
C LEU A 139 13.06 -3.32 -3.69
N LEU A 140 13.46 -4.00 -4.77
CA LEU A 140 12.99 -5.35 -5.06
C LEU A 140 13.44 -6.37 -4.01
N THR A 141 14.64 -6.20 -3.44
CA THR A 141 15.13 -7.05 -2.35
C THR A 141 14.24 -6.94 -1.13
N HIS A 142 13.94 -5.71 -0.69
CA HIS A 142 13.05 -5.46 0.44
C HIS A 142 11.61 -5.92 0.15
N ALA A 143 11.11 -5.71 -1.06
CA ALA A 143 9.78 -6.16 -1.47
C ALA A 143 9.60 -7.67 -1.30
N LYS A 144 10.58 -8.47 -1.76
CA LYS A 144 10.53 -9.93 -1.64
C LYS A 144 10.57 -10.40 -0.19
N GLN A 145 11.39 -9.77 0.65
CA GLN A 145 11.49 -10.09 2.07
C GLN A 145 10.20 -9.77 2.82
N LEU A 146 9.67 -8.56 2.65
CA LEU A 146 8.41 -8.14 3.30
C LEU A 146 7.22 -8.98 2.87
N PHE A 147 7.12 -9.35 1.60
CA PHE A 147 6.06 -10.27 1.15
C PHE A 147 6.21 -11.64 1.79
N SER A 148 7.43 -12.20 1.82
CA SER A 148 7.69 -13.48 2.48
C SER A 148 7.33 -13.43 3.98
N PHE A 149 7.67 -12.34 4.66
CA PHE A 149 7.30 -12.12 6.05
C PHE A 149 5.78 -12.10 6.23
N GLY A 150 5.07 -11.30 5.42
CA GLY A 150 3.61 -11.17 5.50
C GLY A 150 2.85 -12.47 5.18
N ASP A 151 3.29 -13.25 4.18
CA ASP A 151 2.64 -14.52 3.82
C ASP A 151 2.93 -15.64 4.84
N GLN A 152 4.12 -15.64 5.46
CA GLN A 152 4.52 -16.64 6.44
C GLN A 152 3.92 -16.39 7.83
N TYR A 153 3.86 -15.14 8.30
CA TYR A 153 3.38 -14.78 9.64
C TYR A 153 2.07 -14.02 9.52
N ARG A 154 0.97 -14.77 9.52
CA ARG A 154 -0.35 -14.25 9.16
C ARG A 154 -1.12 -13.61 10.33
N ALA A 155 -1.32 -12.30 10.27
CA ALA A 155 -2.22 -11.55 11.15
C ALA A 155 -2.51 -10.16 10.57
N LYS A 156 -3.49 -9.46 11.14
CA LYS A 156 -3.72 -8.05 10.84
C LYS A 156 -2.73 -7.17 11.58
N TYR A 157 -2.11 -6.19 10.93
CA TYR A 157 -1.11 -5.36 11.60
C TYR A 157 -1.72 -4.55 12.76
N SER A 158 -2.99 -4.18 12.68
CA SER A 158 -3.67 -3.38 13.71
C SER A 158 -3.94 -4.19 15.00
N ASP A 159 -3.84 -5.52 14.94
CA ASP A 159 -3.86 -6.36 16.15
C ASP A 159 -2.49 -6.32 16.88
N SER A 160 -1.42 -5.96 16.15
CA SER A 160 -0.04 -5.85 16.64
C SER A 160 0.34 -4.41 17.01
N ILE A 161 0.08 -3.46 16.11
CA ILE A 161 0.19 -2.01 16.32
C ILE A 161 -1.20 -1.50 16.70
N THR A 162 -1.57 -1.73 17.96
CA THR A 162 -2.92 -1.47 18.45
C THR A 162 -3.31 0.01 18.48
N ASP A 163 -2.33 0.92 18.48
CA ASP A 163 -2.61 2.36 18.33
C ASP A 163 -3.32 2.66 17.00
N ALA A 164 -2.91 1.99 15.92
CA ALA A 164 -3.48 2.16 14.59
C ALA A 164 -4.93 1.66 14.48
N ALA A 165 -5.38 0.77 15.37
CA ALA A 165 -6.71 0.18 15.31
C ALA A 165 -7.86 1.20 15.47
N ASN A 166 -7.58 2.39 16.03
CA ASN A 166 -8.57 3.46 16.12
C ASN A 166 -8.55 4.43 14.92
N PHE A 167 -7.64 4.24 13.97
CA PHE A 167 -7.41 5.15 12.84
C PHE A 167 -7.48 4.41 11.50
N TYR A 168 -6.56 3.46 11.30
CA TYR A 168 -6.41 2.63 10.12
C TYR A 168 -6.46 1.15 10.49
N SER A 169 -7.54 0.75 11.18
CA SER A 169 -7.77 -0.67 11.46
C SER A 169 -7.87 -1.44 10.16
N SER A 170 -7.12 -2.53 10.06
CA SER A 170 -7.29 -3.46 8.97
C SER A 170 -8.59 -4.25 9.13
N TYR A 171 -9.38 -4.34 8.07
CA TYR A 171 -10.54 -5.23 8.05
C TYR A 171 -10.09 -6.68 7.84
N ASN A 172 -9.24 -6.90 6.84
CA ASN A 172 -8.67 -8.20 6.49
C ASN A 172 -7.31 -8.01 5.79
N TYR A 173 -6.50 -9.07 5.70
CA TYR A 173 -5.16 -9.02 5.07
C TYR A 173 -5.06 -9.89 3.80
N GLN A 174 -6.12 -10.62 3.48
CA GLN A 174 -6.11 -11.68 2.47
C GLN A 174 -5.92 -11.10 1.07
N ASP A 175 -6.61 -10.00 0.80
CA ASP A 175 -6.50 -9.23 -0.43
C ASP A 175 -5.10 -8.64 -0.62
N GLU A 176 -4.46 -8.18 0.46
CA GLU A 176 -3.08 -7.67 0.44
C GLU A 176 -2.06 -8.72 0.03
N LEU A 177 -2.22 -9.98 0.48
CA LEU A 177 -1.33 -11.06 0.06
C LEU A 177 -1.48 -11.37 -1.44
N VAL A 178 -2.69 -11.32 -1.99
CA VAL A 178 -2.91 -11.49 -3.44
C VAL A 178 -2.32 -10.30 -4.20
N TRP A 179 -2.55 -9.09 -3.71
CA TRP A 179 -2.05 -7.84 -4.28
C TRP A 179 -0.52 -7.79 -4.34
N GLY A 180 0.15 -8.04 -3.20
CA GLY A 180 1.59 -8.09 -3.09
C GLY A 180 2.23 -9.17 -3.97
N ALA A 181 1.65 -10.38 -4.02
CA ALA A 181 2.10 -11.44 -4.90
C ALA A 181 1.98 -11.04 -6.38
N THR A 182 0.87 -10.42 -6.77
CA THR A 182 0.62 -10.00 -8.14
C THR A 182 1.60 -8.90 -8.58
N TRP A 183 1.90 -7.93 -7.71
CA TRP A 183 2.93 -6.92 -7.97
C TRP A 183 4.33 -7.50 -8.08
N LEU A 184 4.68 -8.45 -7.22
CA LEU A 184 5.96 -9.14 -7.31
C LEU A 184 6.08 -9.94 -8.61
N TYR A 185 5.00 -10.57 -9.08
CA TYR A 185 4.99 -11.19 -10.40
C TYR A 185 5.21 -10.16 -11.50
N LYS A 186 4.47 -9.04 -11.50
CA LYS A 186 4.65 -7.97 -12.49
C LYS A 186 6.07 -7.39 -12.49
N ALA A 187 6.69 -7.28 -11.32
CA ALA A 187 8.06 -6.79 -11.16
C ALA A 187 9.12 -7.78 -11.65
N THR A 188 8.94 -9.08 -11.39
CA THR A 188 10.01 -10.08 -11.56
C THR A 188 9.85 -10.98 -12.78
N GLY A 189 8.62 -11.21 -13.24
CA GLY A 189 8.29 -12.29 -14.18
C GLY A 189 8.43 -13.70 -13.59
N ASP A 190 8.68 -13.82 -12.27
CA ASP A 190 8.84 -15.12 -11.60
C ASP A 190 7.47 -15.77 -11.39
N GLN A 191 7.26 -16.89 -12.08
CA GLN A 191 5.99 -17.62 -12.11
C GLN A 191 5.55 -18.13 -10.73
N SER A 192 6.46 -18.25 -9.76
CA SER A 192 6.11 -18.63 -8.39
C SER A 192 5.17 -17.60 -7.73
N TYR A 193 5.38 -16.30 -7.98
CA TYR A 193 4.51 -15.26 -7.44
C TYR A 193 3.13 -15.26 -8.09
N LEU A 194 3.02 -15.48 -9.40
CA LEU A 194 1.72 -15.61 -10.06
C LEU A 194 0.97 -16.83 -9.54
N THR A 195 1.66 -17.98 -9.46
CA THR A 195 1.07 -19.21 -8.92
C THR A 195 0.57 -18.99 -7.50
N ARG A 196 1.35 -18.29 -6.67
CA ARG A 196 0.96 -17.96 -5.31
C ARG A 196 -0.22 -16.99 -5.24
N ALA A 197 -0.24 -15.96 -6.09
CA ALA A 197 -1.34 -15.01 -6.17
C ALA A 197 -2.66 -15.71 -6.52
N GLU A 198 -2.66 -16.59 -7.52
CA GLU A 198 -3.88 -17.31 -7.94
C GLU A 198 -4.34 -18.33 -6.89
N GLN A 199 -3.40 -19.01 -6.21
CA GLN A 199 -3.72 -19.89 -5.08
C GLN A 199 -4.39 -19.13 -3.93
N LEU A 200 -3.82 -18.00 -3.52
CA LEU A 200 -4.37 -17.17 -2.44
C LEU A 200 -5.73 -16.55 -2.84
N TYR A 201 -5.86 -16.15 -4.10
CA TYR A 201 -7.11 -15.63 -4.65
C TYR A 201 -8.24 -16.65 -4.53
N GLU A 202 -7.97 -17.93 -4.84
CA GLU A 202 -8.92 -19.02 -4.69
C GLU A 202 -9.13 -19.40 -3.21
N GLU A 203 -8.06 -19.56 -2.42
CA GLU A 203 -8.08 -19.86 -0.98
C GLU A 203 -8.98 -18.91 -0.20
N PHE A 204 -8.93 -17.62 -0.55
CA PHE A 204 -9.68 -16.57 0.15
C PHE A 204 -10.98 -16.16 -0.54
N GLY A 205 -11.31 -16.74 -1.69
CA GLY A 205 -12.52 -16.39 -2.44
C GLY A 205 -12.56 -14.91 -2.85
N LEU A 206 -11.42 -14.33 -3.23
CA LEU A 206 -11.26 -12.88 -3.38
C LEU A 206 -12.22 -12.25 -4.40
N GLY A 207 -12.56 -13.00 -5.45
CA GLY A 207 -13.45 -12.56 -6.53
C GLY A 207 -14.91 -12.33 -6.13
N ALA A 208 -15.31 -12.72 -4.91
CA ALA A 208 -16.62 -12.35 -4.36
C ALA A 208 -16.62 -10.95 -3.71
N GLY A 209 -15.44 -10.40 -3.40
CA GLY A 209 -15.29 -9.06 -2.85
C GLY A 209 -15.21 -8.00 -3.95
N CYS A 210 -15.55 -6.77 -3.60
CA CYS A 210 -15.41 -5.62 -4.48
C CYS A 210 -14.91 -4.41 -3.70
N GLY A 211 -14.27 -3.48 -4.39
CA GLY A 211 -13.74 -2.26 -3.78
C GLY A 211 -12.26 -2.09 -4.03
N PHE A 212 -11.85 -0.82 -3.98
CA PHE A 212 -10.45 -0.42 -4.06
C PHE A 212 -10.24 0.80 -3.16
N GLY A 213 -9.30 0.70 -2.23
CA GLY A 213 -8.98 1.73 -1.24
C GLY A 213 -7.84 1.25 -0.34
N TRP A 214 -7.42 2.04 0.65
CA TRP A 214 -6.27 1.67 1.49
C TRP A 214 -6.46 0.35 2.26
N ASP A 215 -7.70 -0.07 2.56
CA ASP A 215 -8.04 -1.31 3.29
C ASP A 215 -8.61 -2.44 2.39
N GLN A 216 -8.73 -2.18 1.08
CA GLN A 216 -9.35 -3.13 0.13
C GLN A 216 -8.66 -3.12 -1.22
N LYS A 217 -8.11 -4.26 -1.64
CA LYS A 217 -7.36 -4.45 -2.89
C LYS A 217 -8.07 -5.31 -3.92
N ASN A 218 -9.22 -5.88 -3.61
CA ASN A 218 -9.94 -6.85 -4.46
C ASN A 218 -9.97 -6.41 -5.94
N SER A 219 -10.61 -5.27 -6.23
CA SER A 219 -10.78 -4.82 -7.61
C SER A 219 -9.46 -4.39 -8.26
N GLY A 220 -8.48 -3.95 -7.47
CA GLY A 220 -7.13 -3.66 -7.96
C GLY A 220 -6.38 -4.92 -8.39
N ALA A 221 -6.44 -5.96 -7.56
CA ALA A 221 -5.87 -7.28 -7.84
C ALA A 221 -6.53 -7.92 -9.06
N ASP A 222 -7.85 -7.83 -9.19
CA ASP A 222 -8.60 -8.32 -10.36
C ASP A 222 -8.13 -7.67 -11.66
N VAL A 223 -8.02 -6.34 -11.69
CA VAL A 223 -7.53 -5.61 -12.87
C VAL A 223 -6.11 -6.05 -13.22
N LEU A 224 -5.23 -6.14 -12.22
CA LEU A 224 -3.83 -6.46 -12.45
C LEU A 224 -3.65 -7.92 -12.91
N LEU A 225 -4.38 -8.87 -12.33
CA LEU A 225 -4.40 -10.27 -12.77
C LEU A 225 -5.03 -10.42 -14.15
N ALA A 226 -6.10 -9.68 -14.47
CA ALA A 226 -6.69 -9.67 -15.81
C ALA A 226 -5.71 -9.16 -16.86
N GLU A 227 -4.96 -8.08 -16.56
CA GLU A 227 -3.92 -7.53 -17.43
C GLU A 227 -2.79 -8.53 -17.67
N LEU A 228 -2.29 -9.17 -16.60
CA LEU A 228 -1.11 -10.01 -16.65
C LEU A 228 -1.37 -11.41 -17.22
N THR A 229 -2.57 -11.96 -17.01
CA THR A 229 -2.89 -13.34 -17.40
C THR A 229 -3.82 -13.45 -18.60
N GLY A 230 -4.59 -12.39 -18.89
CA GLY A 230 -5.65 -12.42 -19.90
C GLY A 230 -6.82 -13.35 -19.60
N LYS A 231 -6.87 -13.99 -18.42
CA LYS A 231 -7.91 -14.96 -18.05
C LYS A 231 -9.29 -14.28 -17.95
N GLN A 232 -10.31 -14.96 -18.48
CA GLN A 232 -11.66 -14.41 -18.55
C GLN A 232 -12.29 -14.22 -17.16
N THR A 233 -11.99 -15.09 -16.21
CA THR A 233 -12.53 -15.01 -14.83
C THR A 233 -12.26 -13.65 -14.17
N TYR A 234 -11.05 -13.09 -14.30
CA TYR A 234 -10.71 -11.80 -13.70
C TYR A 234 -11.36 -10.65 -14.49
N LYS A 235 -11.42 -10.76 -15.82
CA LYS A 235 -12.10 -9.78 -16.67
C LYS A 235 -13.58 -9.68 -16.36
N ASP A 236 -14.25 -10.81 -16.14
CA ASP A 236 -15.66 -10.87 -15.78
C ASP A 236 -15.90 -10.19 -14.42
N THR A 237 -15.04 -10.44 -13.42
CA THR A 237 -15.11 -9.75 -12.12
C THR A 237 -14.94 -8.24 -12.26
N VAL A 238 -13.93 -7.78 -13.02
CA VAL A 238 -13.71 -6.35 -13.27
C VAL A 238 -14.91 -5.72 -13.96
N GLN A 239 -15.44 -6.38 -14.99
CA GLN A 239 -16.62 -5.89 -15.71
C GLN A 239 -17.83 -5.78 -14.77
N GLY A 240 -18.09 -6.81 -13.96
CA GLY A 240 -19.18 -6.79 -12.98
C GLY A 240 -19.06 -5.64 -11.99
N PHE A 241 -17.84 -5.37 -11.49
CA PHE A 241 -17.59 -4.22 -10.62
C PHE A 241 -17.85 -2.88 -11.34
N CYS A 242 -17.32 -2.68 -12.55
CA CYS A 242 -17.55 -1.46 -13.32
C CYS A 242 -19.04 -1.24 -13.63
N ASP A 243 -19.73 -2.29 -14.07
CA ASP A 243 -21.17 -2.24 -14.37
C ASP A 243 -21.98 -1.90 -13.11
N TYR A 244 -21.64 -2.49 -11.95
CA TYR A 244 -22.26 -2.15 -10.68
C TYR A 244 -22.06 -0.66 -10.32
N MET A 245 -20.83 -0.16 -10.41
CA MET A 245 -20.52 1.24 -10.07
C MET A 245 -21.22 2.22 -11.01
N LEU A 246 -21.33 1.89 -12.30
CA LEU A 246 -21.98 2.73 -13.31
C LEU A 246 -23.51 2.71 -13.18
N TYR A 247 -24.12 1.53 -13.10
CA TYR A 247 -25.56 1.39 -13.27
C TYR A 247 -26.34 1.24 -11.96
N THR A 248 -25.72 0.72 -10.91
CA THR A 248 -26.43 0.34 -9.68
C THR A 248 -26.04 1.20 -8.48
N GLN A 249 -24.75 1.51 -8.31
CA GLN A 249 -24.28 2.22 -7.13
C GLN A 249 -24.94 3.60 -7.00
N GLN A 250 -25.28 3.97 -5.76
CA GLN A 250 -25.90 5.24 -5.42
C GLN A 250 -25.07 6.41 -5.96
N LYS A 251 -25.77 7.40 -6.52
CA LYS A 251 -25.17 8.65 -6.99
C LYS A 251 -25.85 9.84 -6.35
N THR A 252 -25.09 10.89 -6.13
CA THR A 252 -25.67 12.19 -5.76
C THR A 252 -26.54 12.72 -6.91
N PRO A 253 -27.44 13.70 -6.67
CA PRO A 253 -28.24 14.31 -7.73
C PRO A 253 -27.43 14.92 -8.89
N LYS A 254 -26.13 15.19 -8.69
CA LYS A 254 -25.21 15.71 -9.72
C LYS A 254 -24.31 14.64 -10.36
N GLY A 255 -24.55 13.37 -10.07
CA GLY A 255 -23.89 12.24 -10.75
C GLY A 255 -22.63 11.67 -10.09
N LEU A 256 -22.13 12.27 -9.00
CA LEU A 256 -21.02 11.67 -8.23
C LEU A 256 -21.42 10.30 -7.67
N VAL A 257 -20.64 9.25 -7.94
CA VAL A 257 -20.78 7.94 -7.29
C VAL A 257 -20.52 8.09 -5.80
N PHE A 258 -21.51 7.76 -4.97
CA PHE A 258 -21.48 7.97 -3.52
C PHE A 258 -21.36 6.62 -2.80
N VAL A 259 -20.12 6.24 -2.47
CA VAL A 259 -19.82 4.95 -1.82
C VAL A 259 -19.91 5.04 -0.29
N SER A 260 -19.37 6.11 0.28
CA SER A 260 -19.29 6.33 1.73
C SER A 260 -19.26 7.82 2.03
N GLU A 261 -19.71 8.19 3.22
CA GLU A 261 -19.53 9.55 3.75
C GLU A 261 -18.06 9.87 4.03
N TRP A 262 -17.25 8.85 4.36
CA TRP A 262 -15.83 8.97 4.65
C TRP A 262 -14.99 8.98 3.37
N GLY A 263 -14.57 10.17 2.95
CA GLY A 263 -13.77 10.34 1.74
C GLY A 263 -14.54 9.99 0.47
N SER A 264 -15.78 10.48 0.34
CA SER A 264 -16.65 10.24 -0.82
C SER A 264 -15.96 10.51 -2.17
N LEU A 265 -15.22 11.62 -2.28
CA LEU A 265 -14.45 11.96 -3.47
C LEU A 265 -13.26 11.01 -3.70
N ARG A 266 -12.60 10.56 -2.63
CA ARG A 266 -11.52 9.57 -2.73
C ARG A 266 -12.04 8.25 -3.30
N SER A 267 -13.22 7.82 -2.87
CA SER A 267 -13.81 6.54 -3.34
C SER A 267 -14.37 6.61 -4.76
N ALA A 268 -14.69 7.81 -5.25
CA ALA A 268 -15.20 8.00 -6.61
C ALA A 268 -14.09 8.21 -7.66
N ALA A 269 -12.92 8.67 -7.23
CA ALA A 269 -11.73 8.87 -8.06
C ALA A 269 -11.03 7.53 -8.34
#